data_AF-A0A1L8CWA3-F1
#
_entry.id   AF-A0A1L8CWA3-F1
#
_cell.length_a   1.000
_cell.length_b   1.000
_cell.length_c   1.000
_cell.angle_alpha   90.00
_cell.angle_beta   90.00
_cell.angle_gamma   90.00
#
_symmetry.space_group_name_H-M   'P 1'
#
loop_
_entity.id
_entity.type
_entity.pdbx_description
1 polymer ?
#
loop_
_entity_poly.entity_id
_entity_poly.type
_entity_poly.pdbx_seq_one_letter_code
_entity_poly.pdbx_strand_id
1 'polypeptide(L)'
;MVDKFAFIIHPLEVKDVAKKFGFAKFLPDRIVEWGLKKLPAFKASHITGVKSSYNEVEGYFITCPLTSRQMLELPEEFVLGKIIEAGKVAERLGAKIVGLGAFTSVVGDAGITVAKNLNIAVTTGN
;
A
#
# COMPACT_ATOMS: atom_id res chain seq x y z
N MET A 1 -8.20 -9.46 -22.25
CA MET A 1 -8.22 -8.81 -20.93
C MET A 1 -6.98 -7.94 -20.83
N VAL A 2 -7.13 -6.68 -20.43
CA VAL A 2 -6.01 -5.77 -20.19
C VAL A 2 -5.27 -6.24 -18.93
N ASP A 3 -3.93 -6.30 -18.99
CA ASP A 3 -3.12 -6.71 -17.83
C ASP A 3 -3.19 -5.64 -16.74
N LYS A 4 -3.18 -6.09 -15.48
CA LYS A 4 -3.32 -5.22 -14.32
C LYS A 4 -2.14 -5.34 -13.38
N PHE A 5 -1.63 -4.21 -12.92
CA PHE A 5 -0.66 -4.13 -11.83
C PHE A 5 -1.25 -3.44 -10.60
N ALA A 6 -0.56 -3.52 -9.48
CA ALA A 6 -0.85 -2.71 -8.31
C ALA A 6 0.43 -2.11 -7.74
N PHE A 7 0.28 -1.02 -7.01
CA PHE A 7 1.38 -0.40 -6.29
C PHE A 7 0.90 0.03 -4.91
N ILE A 8 1.55 -0.50 -3.87
CA ILE A 8 1.21 -0.18 -2.48
C ILE A 8 1.88 1.13 -2.10
N ILE A 9 1.06 2.07 -1.64
CA ILE A 9 1.47 3.38 -1.13
C ILE A 9 1.11 3.49 0.35
N HIS A 10 1.79 4.38 1.05
CA HIS A 10 1.45 4.74 2.42
C HIS A 10 1.70 6.23 2.65
N PRO A 11 0.99 6.87 3.60
CA PRO A 11 1.33 8.24 3.99
C PRO A 11 2.72 8.27 4.62
N LEU A 12 3.55 9.27 4.29
CA LEU A 12 4.84 9.42 4.96
C LEU A 12 4.64 10.01 6.36
N GLU A 13 3.76 11.01 6.44
CA GLU A 13 3.40 11.72 7.67
C GLU A 13 1.87 11.89 7.81
N VAL A 14 1.40 12.26 9.01
CA VAL A 14 -0.03 12.52 9.28
C VAL A 14 -0.60 13.60 8.35
N LYS A 15 0.22 14.57 7.95
CA LYS A 15 -0.18 15.62 7.01
C LYS A 15 -0.61 15.07 5.64
N ASP A 16 -0.05 13.93 5.19
CA ASP A 16 -0.49 13.28 3.97
C ASP A 16 -1.88 12.65 4.12
N VAL A 17 -2.19 12.14 5.31
CA VAL A 17 -3.52 11.61 5.66
C VAL A 17 -4.57 12.72 5.53
N ALA A 18 -4.24 13.92 6.00
CA ALA A 18 -5.09 15.10 5.91
C ALA A 18 -5.40 15.57 4.48
N LYS A 19 -4.60 15.20 3.48
CA LYS A 19 -4.91 15.47 2.06
C LYS A 19 -6.10 14.64 1.58
N LYS A 20 -6.28 13.44 2.14
CA LYS A 20 -7.39 12.53 1.81
C LYS A 20 -8.56 12.66 2.77
N PHE A 21 -8.27 12.81 4.05
CA PHE A 21 -9.24 12.90 5.13
C PHE A 21 -9.16 14.30 5.76
N GLY A 22 -9.92 15.25 5.21
CA GLY A 22 -9.82 16.67 5.60
C GLY A 22 -9.97 16.92 7.11
N PHE A 23 -10.74 16.07 7.82
CA PHE A 23 -10.92 16.17 9.27
C PHE A 23 -9.62 15.93 10.06
N ALA A 24 -8.66 15.19 9.51
CA ALA A 24 -7.40 14.88 10.19
C ALA A 24 -6.56 16.14 10.46
N LYS A 25 -6.79 17.23 9.73
CA LYS A 25 -6.14 18.54 9.98
C LYS A 25 -6.47 19.14 11.34
N PHE A 26 -7.58 18.73 11.95
CA PHE A 26 -8.06 19.27 13.22
C PHE A 26 -7.80 18.33 14.41
N LEU A 27 -7.21 17.16 14.16
CA LEU A 27 -6.94 16.15 15.18
C LEU A 27 -5.45 16.09 15.50
N PRO A 28 -5.07 15.82 16.76
CA PRO A 28 -3.69 15.50 17.11
C PRO A 28 -3.17 14.27 16.35
N ASP A 29 -1.91 14.31 15.93
CA ASP A 29 -1.26 13.25 15.14
C ASP A 29 -1.44 11.85 15.75
N ARG A 30 -1.30 11.74 17.08
CA ARG A 30 -1.47 10.47 17.79
C ARG A 30 -2.88 9.89 17.66
N ILE A 31 -3.91 10.73 17.59
CA ILE A 31 -5.30 10.28 17.42
C ILE A 31 -5.51 9.81 15.98
N VAL A 32 -4.98 10.56 15.00
CA VAL A 32 -5.05 10.16 13.58
C VAL A 32 -4.38 8.82 13.38
N GLU A 33 -3.15 8.66 13.85
CA GLU A 33 -2.40 7.42 13.75
C GLU A 33 -3.03 6.26 14.53
N TRP A 34 -3.66 6.54 15.68
CA TRP A 34 -4.44 5.53 16.38
C TRP A 34 -5.59 5.00 15.52
N GLY A 35 -6.30 5.89 14.82
CA GLY A 35 -7.35 5.53 13.86
C GLY A 35 -6.81 4.75 12.65
N LEU A 36 -5.66 5.16 12.11
CA LEU A 36 -5.02 4.50 10.97
C LEU A 36 -4.75 3.01 11.22
N LYS A 37 -4.33 2.62 12.44
CA LYS A 37 -4.13 1.21 12.82
C LYS A 37 -5.38 0.34 12.62
N LYS A 38 -6.56 0.95 12.75
CA LYS A 38 -7.86 0.26 12.62
C LYS A 38 -8.43 0.34 11.21
N LEU A 39 -7.95 1.27 10.39
CA LEU A 39 -8.38 1.41 9.01
C LEU A 39 -7.89 0.20 8.19
N PRO A 40 -8.76 -0.47 7.42
CA PRO A 40 -8.32 -1.52 6.52
C PRO A 40 -7.53 -0.94 5.34
N ALA A 41 -6.72 -1.77 4.70
CA ALA A 41 -6.08 -1.40 3.43
C ALA A 41 -7.14 -1.25 2.33
N PHE A 42 -6.94 -0.30 1.41
CA PHE A 42 -7.99 0.06 0.46
C PHE A 42 -7.46 0.64 -0.86
N LYS A 43 -8.27 0.52 -1.91
CA LYS A 43 -7.99 1.13 -3.22
C LYS A 43 -8.01 2.65 -3.11
N ALA A 44 -6.89 3.29 -3.42
CA ALA A 44 -6.77 4.74 -3.46
C ALA A 44 -7.20 5.31 -4.81
N SER A 45 -6.79 4.69 -5.92
CA SER A 45 -7.14 5.10 -7.27
C SER A 45 -7.05 3.92 -8.25
N HIS A 46 -7.67 4.11 -9.41
CA HIS A 46 -7.49 3.26 -10.61
C HIS A 46 -6.68 4.07 -11.62
N ILE A 47 -5.70 3.42 -12.22
CA ILE A 47 -4.74 3.98 -13.16
C ILE A 47 -5.09 3.38 -14.53
N THR A 48 -5.29 4.24 -15.52
CA THR A 48 -5.64 3.87 -16.89
C THR A 48 -4.74 4.61 -17.87
N GLY A 49 -4.67 4.14 -19.12
CA GLY A 49 -3.93 4.80 -20.19
C GLY A 49 -2.41 4.61 -20.13
N VAL A 50 -1.93 3.62 -19.35
CA VAL A 50 -0.51 3.23 -19.36
C VAL A 50 -0.29 2.34 -20.58
N LYS A 51 0.34 2.88 -21.61
CA LYS A 51 0.53 2.20 -22.89
C LYS A 51 1.94 2.32 -23.42
N SER A 52 2.35 1.30 -24.15
CA SER A 52 3.59 1.25 -24.93
C SER A 52 3.25 0.91 -26.39
N SER A 53 4.27 0.80 -27.25
CA SER A 53 4.11 0.26 -28.60
C SER A 53 3.66 -1.21 -28.63
N TYR A 54 3.78 -1.93 -27.51
CA TYR A 54 3.55 -3.38 -27.45
C TYR A 54 2.25 -3.76 -26.72
N ASN A 55 1.88 -3.01 -25.68
CA ASN A 55 0.74 -3.34 -24.83
C ASN A 55 0.19 -2.11 -24.10
N GLU A 56 -1.07 -2.21 -23.67
CA GLU A 56 -1.73 -1.31 -22.72
C GLU A 56 -2.02 -2.06 -21.43
N VAL A 57 -1.85 -1.39 -20.30
CA VAL A 57 -2.08 -1.94 -18.96
C VAL A 57 -2.87 -0.96 -18.10
N GLU A 58 -3.56 -1.49 -17.11
CA GLU A 58 -4.19 -0.72 -16.05
C GLU A 58 -3.51 -1.02 -14.71
N GLY A 59 -3.74 -0.18 -13.71
CA GLY A 59 -3.22 -0.47 -12.39
C GLY A 59 -3.99 0.16 -11.25
N TYR A 60 -3.59 -0.14 -10.02
CA TYR A 60 -4.23 0.41 -8.83
C TYR A 60 -3.19 0.92 -7.84
N PHE A 61 -3.43 2.09 -7.28
CA PHE A 61 -2.78 2.47 -6.02
C PHE A 61 -3.57 1.90 -4.86
N ILE A 62 -2.91 1.16 -3.99
CA ILE A 62 -3.49 0.59 -2.78
C ILE A 62 -2.85 1.23 -1.56
N THR A 63 -3.64 1.79 -0.66
CA THR A 63 -3.13 2.40 0.56
C THR A 63 -2.94 1.34 1.64
N CYS A 64 -1.70 1.16 2.11
CA CYS A 64 -1.38 0.63 3.43
C CYS A 64 -1.49 1.78 4.45
N PRO A 65 -2.48 1.78 5.36
CA PRO A 65 -2.80 2.95 6.16
C PRO A 65 -1.92 3.03 7.41
N LEU A 66 -0.60 3.16 7.22
CA LEU A 66 0.35 3.40 8.31
C LEU A 66 1.33 4.50 7.88
N THR A 67 1.64 5.42 8.78
CA THR A 67 2.70 6.42 8.53
C THR A 67 4.09 5.76 8.55
N SER A 68 5.12 6.41 7.99
CA SER A 68 6.50 5.93 8.11
C SER A 68 6.90 5.72 9.57
N ARG A 69 6.48 6.64 10.44
CA ARG A 69 6.70 6.56 11.88
C ARG A 69 6.07 5.30 12.48
N GLN A 70 4.83 4.99 12.14
CA GLN A 70 4.17 3.77 12.58
C GLN A 70 4.82 2.51 12.03
N MET A 71 5.30 2.52 10.78
CA MET A 71 6.01 1.38 10.20
C MET A 71 7.33 1.08 10.90
N LEU A 72 7.96 2.10 11.51
CA LEU A 72 9.20 1.97 12.29
C LEU A 72 8.96 1.62 13.76
N GLU A 73 7.89 2.12 14.37
CA GLU A 73 7.65 2.00 15.82
C GLU A 73 6.73 0.83 16.21
N LEU A 74 5.83 0.39 15.33
CA LEU A 74 4.91 -0.70 15.63
C LEU A 74 5.60 -2.06 15.52
N PRO A 75 5.06 -3.11 16.17
CA PRO A 75 5.56 -4.47 16.01
C PRO A 75 5.60 -4.88 14.53
N GLU A 76 6.73 -5.44 14.10
CA GLU A 76 6.96 -5.80 12.69
C GLU A 76 5.84 -6.67 12.11
N GLU A 77 5.41 -7.70 12.86
CA GLU A 77 4.32 -8.59 12.44
C GLU A 77 3.02 -7.83 12.15
N PHE A 78 2.70 -6.79 12.94
CA PHE A 78 1.53 -5.96 12.71
C PHE A 78 1.66 -5.14 11.41
N VAL A 79 2.84 -4.58 11.16
CA VAL A 79 3.13 -3.81 9.95
C VAL A 79 3.09 -4.72 8.72
N LEU A 80 3.74 -5.87 8.77
CA LEU A 80 3.69 -6.89 7.71
C LEU A 80 2.27 -7.36 7.45
N GLY A 81 1.47 -7.58 8.49
CA GLY A 81 0.05 -7.91 8.37
C GLY A 81 -0.74 -6.86 7.59
N LYS A 82 -0.46 -5.57 7.82
CA LYS A 82 -1.08 -4.46 7.07
C LYS A 82 -0.62 -4.37 5.61
N ILE A 83 0.66 -4.66 5.34
CA ILE A 83 1.17 -4.69 3.96
C ILE A 83 0.58 -5.88 3.19
N ILE A 84 0.49 -7.05 3.82
CA ILE A 84 -0.17 -8.24 3.26
C ILE A 84 -1.65 -7.96 3.00
N GLU A 85 -2.34 -7.27 3.93
CA GLU A 85 -3.72 -6.84 3.73
C GLU A 85 -3.88 -6.01 2.46
N ALA A 86 -2.96 -5.05 2.22
CA ALA A 86 -2.93 -4.25 0.99
C ALA A 86 -2.64 -5.11 -0.25
N GLY A 87 -1.72 -6.07 -0.16
CA GLY A 87 -1.47 -7.04 -1.23
C GLY A 87 -2.72 -7.84 -1.59
N LYS A 88 -3.48 -8.31 -0.59
CA LYS A 88 -4.75 -9.03 -0.81
C LYS A 88 -5.84 -8.16 -1.45
N VAL A 89 -5.82 -6.84 -1.21
CA VAL A 89 -6.68 -5.92 -1.95
C VAL A 89 -6.28 -5.89 -3.43
N ALA A 90 -4.99 -5.88 -3.75
CA ALA A 90 -4.50 -5.95 -5.13
C ALA A 90 -4.92 -7.24 -5.85
N GLU A 91 -4.81 -8.40 -5.18
CA GLU A 91 -5.29 -9.69 -5.70
C GLU A 91 -6.77 -9.64 -6.07
N ARG A 92 -7.62 -9.14 -5.16
CA ARG A 92 -9.08 -9.03 -5.38
C ARG A 92 -9.43 -8.10 -6.54
N LEU A 93 -8.58 -7.14 -6.86
CA LEU A 93 -8.74 -6.23 -8.00
C LEU A 93 -8.22 -6.83 -9.33
N GLY A 94 -7.66 -8.04 -9.27
CA GLY A 94 -7.16 -8.78 -10.43
C GLY A 94 -5.77 -8.35 -10.89
N ALA A 95 -4.97 -7.71 -10.02
CA ALA A 95 -3.58 -7.42 -10.34
C ALA A 95 -2.78 -8.72 -10.45
N LYS A 96 -1.84 -8.79 -11.40
CA LYS A 96 -0.93 -9.93 -11.57
C LYS A 96 0.41 -9.74 -10.85
N ILE A 97 0.76 -8.48 -10.60
CA ILE A 97 1.97 -8.07 -9.88
C ILE A 97 1.65 -6.88 -8.98
N VAL A 98 2.28 -6.83 -7.81
CA VAL A 98 2.23 -5.71 -6.90
C VAL A 98 3.63 -5.18 -6.59
N GLY A 99 3.82 -3.87 -6.77
CA GLY A 99 5.01 -3.16 -6.32
C GLY A 99 4.87 -2.68 -4.87
N LEU A 100 5.93 -2.88 -4.09
CA LEU A 100 6.05 -2.39 -2.72
C LEU A 100 6.76 -1.03 -2.72
N GLY A 101 6.02 0.05 -2.42
CA GLY A 101 6.56 1.41 -2.38
C GLY A 101 7.16 1.80 -1.03
N ALA A 102 8.28 2.52 -1.06
CA ALA A 102 8.90 3.15 0.11
C ALA A 102 9.07 2.19 1.30
N PHE A 103 8.58 2.52 2.50
CA PHE A 103 8.80 1.67 3.68
C PHE A 103 8.16 0.28 3.56
N THR A 104 7.18 0.09 2.66
CA THR A 104 6.58 -1.24 2.46
C THR A 104 7.52 -2.25 1.81
N SER A 105 8.60 -1.81 1.16
CA SER A 105 9.64 -2.70 0.61
C SER A 105 10.84 -2.93 1.55
N VAL A 106 10.96 -2.14 2.62
CA VAL A 106 12.11 -2.16 3.53
C VAL A 106 11.78 -2.84 4.86
N VAL A 107 10.53 -2.77 5.31
CA VAL A 107 10.10 -3.41 6.56
C VAL A 107 10.22 -4.94 6.47
N GLY A 108 10.84 -5.54 7.48
CA GLY A 108 11.04 -6.99 7.59
C GLY A 108 12.12 -7.52 6.65
N ASP A 109 11.76 -8.49 5.82
CA ASP A 109 12.67 -9.29 4.99
C ASP A 109 12.67 -8.87 3.51
N ALA A 110 12.65 -7.56 3.25
CA ALA A 110 12.65 -6.98 1.90
C ALA A 110 11.52 -7.49 0.98
N GLY A 111 10.35 -7.78 1.57
CA GLY A 111 9.17 -8.23 0.84
C GLY A 111 9.05 -9.75 0.64
N ILE A 112 9.99 -10.56 1.15
CA ILE A 112 9.93 -12.02 1.04
C ILE A 112 8.70 -12.59 1.77
N THR A 113 8.43 -12.13 3.00
CA THR A 113 7.26 -12.56 3.78
C THR A 113 5.97 -12.10 3.10
N VAL A 114 5.96 -10.88 2.53
CA VAL A 114 4.81 -10.39 1.77
C VAL A 114 4.56 -11.29 0.54
N ALA A 115 5.60 -11.62 -0.23
CA ALA A 115 5.51 -12.49 -1.39
C ALA A 115 4.99 -13.89 -1.06
N LYS A 116 5.45 -14.49 0.05
CA LYS A 116 4.99 -15.81 0.51
C LYS A 116 3.50 -15.83 0.91
N ASN A 117 2.91 -14.68 1.19
CA ASN A 117 1.52 -14.55 1.65
C ASN A 117 0.55 -14.05 0.56
N LEU A 118 1.03 -13.92 -0.69
CA LEU A 118 0.25 -13.47 -1.83
C LEU A 118 0.36 -14.48 -2.99
N ASN A 119 -0.70 -14.55 -3.80
CA ASN A 119 -0.85 -15.38 -5.00
C ASN A 119 -0.51 -14.60 -6.28
N ILE A 120 0.07 -13.41 -6.15
CA ILE A 120 0.49 -12.52 -7.23
C ILE A 120 1.98 -12.24 -7.10
N ALA A 121 2.62 -11.88 -8.22
CA ALA A 121 4.03 -11.51 -8.17
C ALA A 121 4.24 -10.28 -7.28
N VAL A 122 5.36 -10.24 -6.55
CA VAL A 122 5.74 -9.11 -5.70
C VAL A 122 7.09 -8.59 -6.15
N THR A 123 7.23 -7.27 -6.23
CA THR A 123 8.51 -6.62 -6.52
C THR A 123 8.72 -5.43 -5.59
N THR A 124 9.97 -5.19 -5.19
CA THR A 124 10.37 -3.97 -4.48
C THR A 124 10.67 -2.82 -5.44
N GLY A 125 10.79 -3.10 -6.73
CA GLY A 125 11.19 -2.13 -7.75
C GLY A 125 12.67 -1.73 -7.73
N ASN A 126 13.50 -2.41 -6.92
CA ASN A 126 14.95 -2.23 -6.83
C ASN A 126 15.72 -3.33 -7.58
#